data_AF-A0A3P6FFT2-F1
#
_entry.id   AF-A0A3P6FFT2-F1
#
_cell.length_a   1.000
_cell.length_b   1.000
_cell.length_c   1.000
_cell.angle_alpha   90.00
_cell.angle_beta   90.00
_cell.angle_gamma   90.00
#
_symmetry.space_group_name_H-M   'P 1'
#
loop_
_entity.id
_entity.type
_entity.pdbx_description
1 polymer ?
#
loop_
_entity_poly.entity_id
_entity_poly.type
_entity_poly.pdbx_seq_one_letter_code
_entity_poly.pdbx_strand_id
1 'polypeptide(L)'
;IIQSDGYKTTGCYNFRCAGFLQTNNNIVIGGSISPISVLNGNQFEISVFVWKVGPKTWKLVAKLGPDDTLVGYWPVEIFTTLADYATQVQWGGEITNAQTFGRHTTTQMGSGRFQDEGFRKSSYFRHLEIVDHNNSLQSTQNLYTRGEQPKLYAVNNRFSDDWGSYFFYGGPRLSHLHREPP
;
A
#
# COMPACT_ATOMS: atom_id res chain seq x y z
N ILE A 1 4.33 5.45 4.22
CA ILE A 1 5.75 5.88 4.09
C ILE A 1 5.73 7.34 3.69
N ILE A 2 6.47 8.22 4.36
CA ILE A 2 6.64 9.60 3.90
C ILE A 2 7.98 9.65 3.18
N GLN A 3 7.94 9.88 1.87
CA GLN A 3 9.09 9.92 0.98
C GLN A 3 8.99 11.20 0.14
N SER A 4 9.84 12.18 0.45
CA SER A 4 9.80 13.51 -0.18
C SER A 4 10.57 13.60 -1.51
N ASP A 5 11.45 12.64 -1.78
CA ASP A 5 12.34 12.61 -2.95
C ASP A 5 12.33 11.27 -3.71
N GLY A 6 11.36 10.40 -3.44
CA GLY A 6 11.20 9.13 -4.15
C GLY A 6 12.28 8.10 -3.83
N TYR A 7 12.54 7.85 -2.54
CA TYR A 7 13.50 6.84 -2.04
C TYR A 7 14.97 7.16 -2.32
N LYS A 8 15.34 8.44 -2.48
CA LYS A 8 16.75 8.81 -2.75
C LYS A 8 17.54 9.00 -1.45
N THR A 9 17.16 9.98 -0.65
CA THR A 9 17.92 10.41 0.54
C THR A 9 17.06 10.70 1.75
N THR A 10 15.77 10.94 1.54
CA THR A 10 14.85 11.36 2.61
C THR A 10 13.80 10.29 2.89
N GLY A 11 13.12 10.42 4.02
CA GLY A 11 11.91 9.67 4.31
C GLY A 11 12.00 8.71 5.49
N CYS A 12 10.84 8.36 6.02
CA CYS A 12 10.69 7.44 7.13
C CYS A 12 9.29 6.80 7.15
N TYR A 13 9.12 5.81 8.01
CA TYR A 13 7.83 5.20 8.27
C TYR A 13 7.06 5.96 9.35
N ASN A 14 5.76 6.17 9.13
CA ASN A 14 4.83 6.78 10.08
C ASN A 14 5.35 8.15 10.59
N PHE A 15 5.24 8.42 11.89
CA PHE A 15 5.70 9.65 12.54
C PHE A 15 7.17 9.63 12.98
N ARG A 16 8.01 8.75 12.42
CA ARG A 16 9.44 8.71 12.78
C ARG A 16 10.21 9.96 12.32
N CYS A 17 9.61 10.76 11.46
CA CYS A 17 10.10 12.03 10.95
C CYS A 17 8.89 12.94 10.69
N ALA A 18 9.12 14.26 10.73
CA ALA A 18 8.10 15.23 10.41
C ALA A 18 7.68 15.14 8.93
N GLY A 19 6.41 15.44 8.65
CA GLY A 19 5.94 15.60 7.26
C GLY A 19 4.45 15.35 7.05
N PHE A 20 3.83 14.50 7.89
CA PHE A 20 2.38 14.33 7.89
C PHE A 20 1.79 15.01 9.12
N LEU A 21 0.80 15.88 8.90
CA LEU A 21 0.04 16.53 9.95
C LEU A 21 -1.29 15.79 10.11
N GLN A 22 -1.35 14.93 11.13
CA GLN A 22 -2.59 14.25 11.50
C GLN A 22 -3.52 15.24 12.21
N THR A 23 -4.75 15.35 11.72
CA THR A 23 -5.77 16.26 12.27
C THR A 23 -6.88 15.53 13.00
N ASN A 24 -7.06 14.25 12.73
CA ASN A 24 -8.05 13.41 13.37
C ASN A 24 -7.42 12.54 14.46
N ASN A 25 -8.09 12.41 15.61
CA ASN A 25 -7.62 11.63 16.76
C ASN A 25 -8.29 10.26 16.90
N ASN A 26 -9.20 9.89 15.99
CA ASN A 26 -9.87 8.57 15.97
C ASN A 26 -9.06 7.53 15.20
N ILE A 27 -8.23 7.96 14.25
CA ILE A 27 -7.40 7.08 13.41
C ILE A 27 -5.94 7.25 13.81
N VAL A 28 -5.29 6.16 14.20
CA VAL A 28 -3.86 6.17 14.55
C VAL A 28 -3.04 5.66 13.37
N ILE A 29 -2.24 6.55 12.74
CA ILE A 29 -1.29 6.12 11.71
C ILE A 29 -0.23 5.19 12.33
N GLY A 30 -0.04 4.03 11.70
CA GLY A 30 0.84 2.97 12.22
C GLY A 30 0.21 2.12 13.32
N GLY A 31 -1.05 2.37 13.69
CA GLY A 31 -1.81 1.51 14.59
C GLY A 31 -2.29 0.23 13.90
N SER A 32 -2.78 -0.72 14.71
CA SER A 32 -3.42 -1.95 14.22
C SER A 32 -4.84 -1.68 13.72
N ILE A 33 -5.23 -2.38 12.67
CA ILE A 33 -6.62 -2.40 12.18
C ILE A 33 -7.41 -3.44 12.96
N SER A 34 -8.65 -3.12 13.34
CA SER A 34 -9.59 -4.06 13.94
C SER A 34 -11.01 -3.77 13.44
N PRO A 35 -11.82 -4.80 13.12
CA PRO A 35 -11.46 -6.22 13.11
C PRO A 35 -10.53 -6.60 11.95
N ILE A 36 -9.88 -7.77 12.04
CA ILE A 36 -9.02 -8.33 10.98
C ILE A 36 -9.71 -9.48 10.25
N SER A 37 -9.37 -9.65 8.97
CA SER A 37 -9.88 -10.74 8.14
C SER A 37 -9.46 -12.11 8.64
N VAL A 38 -10.32 -13.11 8.46
CA VAL A 38 -10.06 -14.51 8.85
C VAL A 38 -9.93 -15.36 7.59
N LEU A 39 -9.00 -16.31 7.60
CA LEU A 39 -8.79 -17.26 6.50
C LEU A 39 -10.11 -18.00 6.18
N ASN A 40 -10.54 -17.96 4.92
CA ASN A 40 -11.81 -18.52 4.43
C ASN A 40 -13.08 -17.98 5.14
N GLY A 41 -12.96 -16.95 5.98
CA GLY A 41 -14.05 -16.39 6.77
C GLY A 41 -14.40 -14.96 6.38
N ASN A 42 -14.84 -14.19 7.37
CA ASN A 42 -15.19 -12.77 7.18
C ASN A 42 -13.97 -11.98 6.71
N GLN A 43 -14.18 -11.13 5.70
CA GLN A 43 -13.17 -10.23 5.16
C GLN A 43 -13.53 -8.80 5.53
N PHE A 44 -12.53 -8.05 5.95
CA PHE A 44 -12.64 -6.64 6.30
C PHE A 44 -11.68 -5.83 5.43
N GLU A 45 -12.12 -4.64 5.06
CA GLU A 45 -11.43 -3.75 4.13
C GLU A 45 -11.37 -2.35 4.71
N ILE A 46 -10.39 -1.59 4.24
CA ILE A 46 -10.27 -0.17 4.52
C ILE A 46 -10.24 0.53 3.17
N SER A 47 -10.94 1.66 3.03
CA SER A 47 -10.80 2.50 1.84
C SER A 47 -9.81 3.61 2.13
N VAL A 48 -8.84 3.81 1.25
CA VAL A 48 -7.81 4.85 1.37
C VAL A 48 -7.89 5.73 0.15
N PHE A 49 -8.02 7.03 0.37
CA PHE A 49 -8.10 8.03 -0.67
C PHE A 49 -7.08 9.14 -0.40
N VAL A 50 -6.21 9.38 -1.36
CA VAL A 50 -5.24 10.47 -1.33
C VAL A 50 -5.58 11.43 -2.45
N TRP A 51 -5.84 12.68 -2.10
CA TRP A 51 -6.29 13.68 -3.05
C TRP A 51 -5.60 15.01 -2.82
N LYS A 52 -5.38 15.73 -3.91
CA LYS A 52 -4.78 17.05 -3.89
C LYS A 52 -5.88 18.10 -3.77
N VAL A 53 -5.74 18.99 -2.79
CA VAL A 53 -6.64 20.13 -2.57
C VAL A 53 -5.91 21.43 -2.86
N GLY A 54 -6.44 22.20 -3.80
CA GLY A 54 -5.84 23.45 -4.24
C GLY A 54 -4.49 23.22 -4.92
N PRO A 55 -3.65 24.27 -5.04
CA PRO A 55 -2.48 24.20 -5.91
C PRO A 55 -1.40 23.25 -5.40
N LYS A 56 -1.43 22.82 -4.13
CA LYS A 56 -0.21 22.32 -3.48
C LYS A 56 -0.39 21.34 -2.30
N THR A 57 -1.57 21.19 -1.69
CA THR A 57 -1.73 20.37 -0.46
C THR A 57 -2.29 18.99 -0.76
N TRP A 58 -1.64 17.92 -0.29
CA TRP A 58 -2.16 16.55 -0.42
C TRP A 58 -2.82 16.11 0.87
N LYS A 59 -4.05 15.61 0.81
CA LYS A 59 -4.81 15.14 1.96
C LYS A 59 -4.95 13.61 1.94
N LEU A 60 -4.86 13.01 3.13
CA LEU A 60 -5.18 11.60 3.35
C LEU A 60 -6.57 11.50 3.96
N VAL A 61 -7.47 10.86 3.25
CA VAL A 61 -8.78 10.45 3.74
C VAL A 61 -8.77 8.93 3.84
N ALA A 62 -9.22 8.40 4.97
CA ALA A 62 -9.38 6.97 5.16
C ALA A 62 -10.79 6.69 5.67
N LYS A 63 -11.35 5.59 5.18
CA LYS A 63 -12.61 5.04 5.64
C LYS A 63 -12.33 3.75 6.38
N LEU A 64 -12.36 3.85 7.71
CA LEU A 64 -12.22 2.73 8.66
C LEU A 64 -13.57 2.37 9.31
N GLY A 65 -14.68 2.85 8.74
CA GLY A 65 -16.04 2.74 9.28
C GLY A 65 -17.10 3.23 8.28
N PRO A 66 -18.29 3.64 8.72
CA PRO A 66 -19.37 4.06 7.82
C PRO A 66 -19.05 5.34 7.05
N ASP A 67 -18.27 6.24 7.66
CA ASP A 67 -18.01 7.58 7.16
C ASP A 67 -16.57 7.78 6.70
N ASP A 68 -16.41 8.64 5.70
CA ASP A 68 -15.11 9.09 5.23
C ASP A 68 -14.48 9.99 6.31
N THR A 69 -13.30 9.60 6.79
CA THR A 69 -12.60 10.35 7.84
C THR A 69 -11.36 10.99 7.27
N LEU A 70 -11.30 12.33 7.29
CA LEU A 70 -10.06 13.04 7.00
C LEU A 70 -9.04 12.71 8.10
N VAL A 71 -7.99 11.97 7.76
CA VAL A 71 -6.96 11.57 8.72
C VAL A 71 -6.01 12.73 8.98
N GLY A 72 -5.61 13.42 7.91
CA GLY A 72 -4.63 14.50 7.95
C GLY A 72 -4.15 14.89 6.57
N TYR A 73 -3.03 15.59 6.50
CA TYR A 73 -2.48 16.08 5.24
C TYR A 73 -0.96 16.17 5.25
N TRP A 74 -0.37 16.14 4.06
CA TRP A 74 1.01 16.47 3.79
C TRP A 74 1.08 17.91 3.30
N PRO A 75 1.80 18.80 4.02
CA PRO A 75 2.08 20.15 3.54
C PRO A 75 2.90 20.10 2.24
N VAL A 76 2.81 21.14 1.41
CA VAL A 76 3.53 21.14 0.14
C VAL A 76 5.03 21.27 0.31
N GLU A 77 5.44 21.89 1.40
CA GLU A 77 6.81 22.28 1.70
C GLU A 77 7.74 21.06 1.78
N ILE A 78 7.17 19.88 2.02
CA ILE A 78 7.94 18.62 2.07
C ILE A 78 8.08 17.95 0.71
N PHE A 79 7.36 18.37 -0.34
CA PHE A 79 7.44 17.71 -1.65
C PHE A 79 8.30 18.50 -2.63
N THR A 80 9.28 17.80 -3.21
CA THR A 80 10.13 18.37 -4.28
C THR A 80 9.57 18.10 -5.68
N THR A 81 8.84 16.99 -5.86
CA THR A 81 8.37 16.52 -7.18
C THR A 81 6.85 16.34 -7.30
N LEU A 82 6.11 16.43 -6.19
CA LEU A 82 4.64 16.26 -6.15
C LEU A 82 3.88 17.56 -5.94
N ALA A 83 4.54 18.71 -6.10
CA ALA A 83 3.91 20.01 -5.90
C ALA A 83 2.78 20.27 -6.92
N ASP A 84 2.91 19.80 -8.16
CA ASP A 84 1.96 20.06 -9.25
C ASP A 84 1.03 18.85 -9.52
N TYR A 85 1.58 17.70 -9.90
CA TYR A 85 0.83 16.46 -10.05
C TYR A 85 1.73 15.25 -9.86
N ALA A 86 1.13 14.09 -9.66
CA ALA A 86 1.85 12.82 -9.65
C ALA A 86 1.99 12.29 -11.09
N THR A 87 3.21 11.95 -11.49
CA THR A 87 3.48 11.25 -12.77
C THR A 87 3.43 9.73 -12.62
N GLN A 88 3.44 9.23 -11.38
CA GLN A 88 3.36 7.81 -11.06
C GLN A 88 2.56 7.61 -9.78
N VAL A 89 1.70 6.60 -9.79
CA VAL A 89 0.95 6.13 -8.61
C VAL A 89 1.24 4.65 -8.43
N GLN A 90 1.50 4.24 -7.20
CA GLN A 90 1.85 2.86 -6.86
C GLN A 90 1.01 2.39 -5.67
N TRP A 91 0.60 1.13 -5.72
CA TRP A 91 -0.05 0.41 -4.64
C TRP A 91 0.73 -0.87 -4.38
N GLY A 92 0.81 -1.30 -3.13
CA GLY A 92 1.50 -2.53 -2.79
C GLY A 92 1.96 -2.57 -1.34
N GLY A 93 2.92 -3.45 -1.09
CA GLY A 93 3.59 -3.61 0.19
C GLY A 93 5.10 -3.57 0.01
N GLU A 94 5.80 -3.29 1.11
CA GLU A 94 7.26 -3.24 1.17
C GLU A 94 7.72 -4.15 2.30
N ILE A 95 8.79 -4.92 2.05
CA ILE A 95 9.48 -5.71 3.06
C ILE A 95 10.93 -5.27 3.06
N THR A 96 11.38 -4.72 4.18
CA THR A 96 12.79 -4.39 4.37
C THR A 96 13.51 -5.57 5.03
N ASN A 97 14.70 -5.90 4.52
CA ASN A 97 15.54 -6.93 5.09
C ASN A 97 16.90 -6.34 5.48
N ALA A 98 17.13 -6.20 6.78
CA ALA A 98 18.40 -5.76 7.34
C ALA A 98 19.34 -6.92 7.74
N GLN A 99 18.97 -8.16 7.43
CA GLN A 99 19.79 -9.32 7.79
C GLN A 99 21.08 -9.37 6.98
N THR A 100 22.16 -9.72 7.67
CA THR A 100 23.49 -9.91 7.08
C THR A 100 23.63 -11.31 6.46
N PHE A 101 24.68 -11.51 5.67
CA PHE A 101 25.03 -12.80 5.05
C PHE A 101 24.02 -13.33 4.02
N GLY A 102 23.28 -12.46 3.35
CA GLY A 102 22.38 -12.83 2.25
C GLY A 102 21.13 -13.61 2.68
N ARG A 103 20.89 -13.79 3.99
CA ARG A 103 19.70 -14.49 4.47
C ARG A 103 18.47 -13.63 4.29
N HIS A 104 17.48 -14.15 3.57
CA HIS A 104 16.21 -13.45 3.41
C HIS A 104 15.40 -13.46 4.72
N THR A 105 14.66 -12.38 5.00
CA THR A 105 13.72 -12.35 6.14
C THR A 105 12.57 -13.35 5.97
N THR A 106 12.02 -13.83 7.09
CA THR A 106 10.80 -14.65 7.18
C THR A 106 9.52 -13.81 7.31
N THR A 107 9.64 -12.48 7.24
CA THR A 107 8.50 -11.56 7.37
C THR A 107 7.44 -11.85 6.32
N GLN A 108 6.18 -11.98 6.75
CA GLN A 108 5.05 -12.14 5.84
C GLN A 108 4.64 -10.80 5.23
N MET A 109 4.32 -10.81 3.93
CA MET A 109 3.62 -9.71 3.25
C MET A 109 2.13 -10.02 3.19
N GLY A 110 1.30 -9.06 3.61
CA GLY A 110 -0.16 -9.26 3.67
C GLY A 110 -0.52 -10.42 4.61
N SER A 111 -1.33 -11.35 4.12
CA SER A 111 -1.73 -12.55 4.86
C SER A 111 -0.66 -13.65 4.94
N GLY A 112 0.49 -13.45 4.29
CA GLY A 112 1.50 -14.49 4.14
C GLY A 112 1.19 -15.54 3.06
N ARG A 113 0.02 -15.45 2.41
CA ARG A 113 -0.44 -16.38 1.37
C ARG A 113 -0.13 -15.84 -0.02
N PHE A 114 0.09 -16.73 -0.99
CA PHE A 114 0.39 -16.29 -2.36
C PHE A 114 -0.83 -15.75 -3.06
N GLN A 115 -0.61 -14.91 -4.07
CA GLN A 115 -1.62 -14.22 -4.87
C GLN A 115 -2.57 -15.14 -5.64
N ASP A 116 -2.16 -16.37 -5.90
CA ASP A 116 -2.96 -17.39 -6.60
C ASP A 116 -4.00 -18.07 -5.69
N GLU A 117 -3.85 -17.97 -4.36
CA GLU A 117 -4.84 -18.49 -3.42
C GLU A 117 -6.16 -17.70 -3.42
N GLY A 118 -6.14 -16.45 -3.87
CA GLY A 118 -7.31 -15.63 -4.15
C GLY A 118 -8.08 -15.12 -2.93
N PHE A 119 -9.34 -14.73 -3.16
CA PHE A 119 -10.19 -14.10 -2.16
C PHE A 119 -10.37 -14.97 -0.91
N ARG A 120 -10.41 -14.32 0.26
CA ARG A 120 -10.42 -14.94 1.59
C ARG A 120 -9.14 -15.65 2.03
N LYS A 121 -8.09 -15.63 1.21
CA LYS A 121 -6.77 -16.21 1.55
C LYS A 121 -5.64 -15.23 1.33
N SER A 122 -5.53 -14.68 0.14
CA SER A 122 -4.51 -13.68 -0.23
C SER A 122 -4.95 -12.28 0.19
N SER A 123 -3.99 -11.42 0.51
CA SER A 123 -4.26 -9.99 0.62
C SER A 123 -4.49 -9.38 -0.75
N TYR A 124 -5.27 -8.30 -0.81
CA TYR A 124 -5.61 -7.63 -2.06
C TYR A 124 -5.76 -6.13 -1.90
N PHE A 125 -5.66 -5.45 -3.03
CA PHE A 125 -6.22 -4.11 -3.25
C PHE A 125 -7.24 -4.22 -4.39
N ARG A 126 -8.36 -3.53 -4.27
CA ARG A 126 -9.42 -3.48 -5.29
C ARG A 126 -9.95 -2.06 -5.44
N HIS A 127 -10.70 -1.79 -6.51
CA HIS A 127 -11.14 -0.45 -6.90
C HIS A 127 -9.96 0.52 -6.99
N LEU A 128 -8.95 0.14 -7.76
CA LEU A 128 -7.77 0.96 -7.99
C LEU A 128 -8.09 2.09 -8.97
N GLU A 129 -8.12 3.30 -8.47
CA GLU A 129 -8.52 4.51 -9.19
C GLU A 129 -7.53 5.65 -8.97
N ILE A 130 -7.49 6.59 -9.92
CA ILE A 130 -6.73 7.84 -9.83
C ILE A 130 -7.65 9.02 -10.05
N VAL A 131 -7.29 10.17 -9.49
CA VAL A 131 -7.96 11.44 -9.79
C VAL A 131 -7.25 12.10 -10.96
N ASP A 132 -7.99 12.42 -12.02
CA ASP A 132 -7.46 13.11 -13.20
C ASP A 132 -7.44 14.64 -13.04
N HIS A 133 -6.98 15.34 -14.09
CA HIS A 133 -6.90 16.81 -14.14
C HIS A 133 -8.27 17.51 -14.06
N ASN A 134 -9.36 16.81 -14.38
CA ASN A 134 -10.74 17.31 -14.25
C ASN A 134 -11.32 17.04 -12.85
N ASN A 135 -10.50 16.55 -11.92
CA ASN A 135 -10.90 16.16 -10.59
C ASN A 135 -11.95 15.04 -10.59
N SER A 136 -11.86 14.13 -11.57
CA SER A 136 -12.72 12.95 -11.70
C SER A 136 -11.94 11.68 -11.33
N LEU A 137 -12.61 10.74 -10.66
CA LEU A 137 -12.10 9.40 -10.45
C LEU A 137 -12.08 8.64 -11.78
N GLN A 138 -10.94 8.03 -12.07
CA GLN A 138 -10.71 7.23 -13.26
C GLN A 138 -10.21 5.85 -12.84
N SER A 139 -10.89 4.82 -13.33
CA SER A 139 -10.44 3.44 -13.16
C SER A 139 -9.08 3.25 -13.81
N THR A 140 -8.13 2.68 -13.06
CA THR A 140 -6.82 2.37 -13.61
C THR A 140 -6.94 1.19 -14.57
N GLN A 141 -6.59 1.37 -15.84
CA GLN A 141 -6.43 0.25 -16.77
C GLN A 141 -4.93 -0.01 -16.99
N ASN A 142 -4.56 -1.26 -17.27
CA ASN A 142 -3.17 -1.65 -17.58
C ASN A 142 -2.15 -1.44 -16.45
N LEU A 143 -2.45 -1.96 -15.25
CA LEU A 143 -1.50 -1.95 -14.14
C LEU A 143 -0.22 -2.73 -14.50
N TYR A 144 0.94 -2.13 -14.25
CA TYR A 144 2.23 -2.81 -14.32
C TYR A 144 2.59 -3.37 -12.94
N THR A 145 2.98 -4.64 -12.90
CA THR A 145 3.39 -5.30 -11.66
C THR A 145 4.91 -5.37 -11.56
N ARG A 146 5.43 -5.07 -10.36
CA ARG A 146 6.86 -5.16 -10.04
C ARG A 146 7.03 -5.84 -8.69
N GLY A 147 7.96 -6.79 -8.62
CA GLY A 147 8.40 -7.40 -7.37
C GLY A 147 9.91 -7.57 -7.40
N GLU A 148 10.59 -7.14 -6.33
CA GLU A 148 12.06 -7.26 -6.24
C GLU A 148 12.49 -8.71 -5.98
N GLN A 149 11.67 -9.48 -5.27
CA GLN A 149 11.88 -10.90 -4.97
C GLN A 149 10.62 -11.70 -5.35
N PRO A 150 10.27 -11.81 -6.65
CA PRO A 150 9.00 -12.36 -7.12
C PRO A 150 8.81 -13.86 -6.77
N LYS A 151 9.90 -14.57 -6.46
CA LYS A 151 9.85 -15.96 -5.98
C LYS A 151 9.39 -16.08 -4.52
N LEU A 152 9.62 -15.03 -3.73
CA LEU A 152 9.25 -14.98 -2.31
C LEU A 152 7.94 -14.24 -2.12
N TYR A 153 7.81 -13.04 -2.68
CA TYR A 153 6.59 -12.25 -2.62
C TYR A 153 6.09 -12.02 -4.03
N ALA A 154 4.86 -12.37 -4.29
CA ALA A 154 4.30 -12.28 -5.63
C ALA A 154 2.98 -11.51 -5.64
N VAL A 155 2.71 -10.93 -6.80
CA VAL A 155 1.58 -10.05 -7.07
C VAL A 155 1.03 -10.38 -8.44
N ASN A 156 -0.29 -10.33 -8.58
CA ASN A 156 -0.97 -10.58 -9.85
C ASN A 156 -2.18 -9.65 -9.95
N ASN A 157 -2.16 -8.79 -10.97
CA ASN A 157 -3.25 -7.87 -11.27
C ASN A 157 -4.30 -8.50 -12.18
N ARG A 158 -5.55 -8.14 -11.93
CA ARG A 158 -6.74 -8.62 -12.62
C ARG A 158 -7.75 -7.49 -12.75
N PHE A 159 -8.78 -7.76 -13.53
CA PHE A 159 -9.93 -6.88 -13.68
C PHE A 159 -11.23 -7.69 -13.59
N SER A 160 -12.24 -7.14 -12.96
CA SER A 160 -13.63 -7.62 -13.02
C SER A 160 -14.58 -6.49 -12.69
N ASP A 161 -15.79 -6.52 -13.24
CA ASP A 161 -16.78 -5.45 -13.05
C ASP A 161 -17.06 -5.14 -11.57
N ASP A 162 -17.13 -6.17 -10.71
CA ASP A 162 -17.42 -6.00 -9.28
C ASP A 162 -16.26 -5.42 -8.46
N TRP A 163 -15.01 -5.59 -8.92
CA TRP A 163 -13.79 -5.20 -8.17
C TRP A 163 -13.00 -4.09 -8.85
N GLY A 164 -13.44 -3.66 -10.03
CA GLY A 164 -12.65 -2.83 -10.94
C GLY A 164 -11.29 -3.46 -11.23
N SER A 165 -10.26 -2.62 -11.31
CA SER A 165 -8.88 -3.09 -11.30
C SER A 165 -8.43 -3.43 -9.89
N TYR A 166 -7.84 -4.62 -9.75
CA TYR A 166 -7.43 -5.16 -8.47
C TYR A 166 -6.18 -6.03 -8.62
N PHE A 167 -5.53 -6.34 -7.51
CA PHE A 167 -4.50 -7.37 -7.48
C PHE A 167 -4.51 -8.12 -6.16
N PHE A 168 -4.15 -9.40 -6.24
CA PHE A 168 -3.77 -10.18 -5.07
C PHE A 168 -2.26 -10.10 -4.86
N TYR A 169 -1.81 -10.13 -3.61
CA TYR A 169 -0.40 -10.13 -3.25
C TYR A 169 -0.14 -10.88 -1.94
N GLY A 170 1.09 -11.34 -1.76
CA GLY A 170 1.57 -11.89 -0.50
C GLY A 170 2.77 -12.83 -0.63
N GLY A 171 3.05 -13.58 0.43
CA GLY A 171 4.25 -14.41 0.62
C GLY A 171 4.85 -14.25 2.03
N PRO A 172 5.90 -14.99 2.42
CA PRO A 172 6.82 -15.69 1.55
C PRO A 172 6.44 -17.12 1.23
N ARG A 173 7.07 -17.69 0.18
CA ARG A 173 7.18 -19.15 0.06
C ARG A 173 8.12 -19.58 1.18
N LEU A 174 7.58 -20.24 2.20
CA LEU A 174 8.39 -21.10 3.06
C LEU A 174 8.82 -22.29 2.19
N SER A 175 9.80 -22.10 1.32
CA SER A 175 10.53 -23.25 0.81
C SER A 175 11.40 -23.74 1.96
N HIS A 176 10.97 -24.83 2.60
CA HIS A 176 11.85 -25.72 3.36
C HIS A 176 12.97 -26.34 2.48
N LEU A 177 13.19 -25.84 1.25
CA LEU A 177 14.01 -26.42 0.19
C LEU A 177 15.23 -25.57 -0.22
N HIS A 178 15.50 -24.44 0.45
CA HIS A 178 16.79 -23.73 0.30
C HIS A 178 17.52 -23.63 1.64
N ARG A 179 17.81 -24.79 2.24
CA ARG A 179 19.13 -24.98 2.84
C ARG A 179 20.02 -25.42 1.70
N GLU A 180 20.84 -24.52 1.15
CA GLU A 180 22.04 -25.01 0.48
C GLU A 180 22.90 -25.71 1.54
N PRO A 181 23.39 -26.94 1.29
CA PRO A 181 24.39 -27.54 2.16
C PRO A 181 25.70 -26.74 2.07
N PRO A 182 26.56 -26.84 3.11
CA PRO A 182 27.82 -26.09 3.19
C PRO A 182 28.79 -26.39 2.05
#